data_AF-A0A1B3MNA0-F1
#
_entry.id   AF-A0A1B3MNA0-F1
#
_cell.length_a   1.000
_cell.length_b   1.000
_cell.length_c   1.000
_cell.angle_alpha   90.00
_cell.angle_beta   90.00
_cell.angle_gamma   90.00
#
_symmetry.space_group_name_H-M   'P 1'
#
loop_
_entity.id
_entity.type
_entity.pdbx_description
1 polymer ?
#
loop_
_entity_poly.entity_id
_entity_poly.type
_entity_poly.pdbx_seq_one_letter_code
_entity_poly.pdbx_strand_id
1 'polypeptide(L)'
;MNIVYGIHTDLLAGPWMTWFFGLISLLWVIDQGIAAALSFPKGMHWLRAPRARGRPGSLKRLFDTHRARGLWFLPVTLVVAVTGVTLAWPDGSREVVGLISPITGRLHESMADVAEGGAPEIGIDAAIARIIGNTPQRVHSVRIFRDHGVYAVRTFDARDRDDQGRLWHYVAVDDGRIVGRRHDNGTTAGDQFSAWQYPLHSGKAFGLIGRWFVLLGGAVTLWLCLSGMKLWWCRRRQFF
;
A
#
# COMPACT_ATOMS: atom_id res chain seq x y z
N MET A 1 -7.62 -5.72 -16.05
CA MET A 1 -7.82 -5.21 -14.68
C MET A 1 -9.24 -5.54 -14.25
N ASN A 2 -9.47 -6.07 -13.04
CA ASN A 2 -10.82 -6.37 -12.56
C ASN A 2 -11.55 -5.06 -12.22
N ILE A 3 -12.85 -4.94 -12.55
CA ILE A 3 -13.71 -3.79 -12.21
C ILE A 3 -13.61 -3.42 -10.73
N VAL A 4 -13.64 -4.42 -9.83
CA VAL A 4 -13.53 -4.18 -8.37
C VAL A 4 -12.21 -3.54 -8.02
N TYR A 5 -11.11 -3.96 -8.67
CA TYR A 5 -9.79 -3.40 -8.44
C TYR A 5 -9.72 -1.95 -8.96
N GLY A 6 -10.24 -1.68 -10.17
CA GLY A 6 -10.29 -0.31 -10.71
C GLY A 6 -11.14 0.62 -9.85
N ILE A 7 -12.32 0.19 -9.42
CA ILE A 7 -13.15 0.97 -8.49
C ILE A 7 -12.37 1.30 -7.21
N HIS A 8 -11.62 0.33 -6.67
CA HIS A 8 -10.82 0.53 -5.47
C HIS A 8 -9.62 1.47 -5.67
N THR A 9 -8.92 1.39 -6.80
CA THR A 9 -7.69 2.16 -7.03
C THR A 9 -7.94 3.59 -7.47
N ASP A 10 -8.93 3.81 -8.32
CA ASP A 10 -9.11 5.09 -8.98
C ASP A 10 -10.57 5.40 -9.35
N LEU A 11 -11.55 4.63 -8.84
CA LEU A 11 -12.96 4.75 -9.22
C LEU A 11 -13.21 4.69 -10.73
N LEU A 12 -12.30 4.08 -11.50
CA LEU A 12 -12.28 4.10 -12.97
C LEU A 12 -12.19 5.52 -13.57
N ALA A 13 -11.70 6.49 -12.79
CA ALA A 13 -11.52 7.89 -13.16
C ALA A 13 -10.07 8.24 -13.53
N GLY A 14 -9.14 7.27 -13.47
CA GLY A 14 -7.76 7.44 -13.88
C GLY A 14 -6.85 8.12 -12.84
N PRO A 15 -5.65 8.55 -13.25
CA PRO A 15 -4.55 8.87 -12.31
C PRO A 15 -4.84 10.00 -11.32
N TRP A 16 -5.66 10.99 -11.69
CA TRP A 16 -6.00 12.08 -10.78
C TRP A 16 -6.77 11.58 -9.55
N MET A 17 -7.60 10.53 -9.71
CA MET A 17 -8.34 9.94 -8.60
C MET A 17 -7.41 9.20 -7.65
N THR A 18 -6.41 8.48 -8.19
CA THR A 18 -5.36 7.87 -7.37
C THR A 18 -4.64 8.94 -6.53
N TRP A 19 -4.29 10.08 -7.16
CA TRP A 19 -3.68 11.19 -6.44
C TRP A 19 -4.61 11.76 -5.36
N PHE A 20 -5.89 11.94 -5.68
CA PHE A 20 -6.89 12.41 -4.72
C PHE A 20 -7.08 11.44 -3.56
N PHE A 21 -7.05 10.13 -3.80
CA PHE A 21 -7.06 9.11 -2.75
C PHE A 21 -5.83 9.16 -1.84
N GLY A 22 -4.68 9.60 -2.36
CA GLY A 22 -3.52 9.94 -1.52
C GLY A 22 -3.85 11.04 -0.52
N LEU A 23 -4.50 12.12 -0.97
CA LEU A 23 -4.94 13.22 -0.11
C LEU A 23 -5.98 12.76 0.91
N ILE A 24 -6.99 12.01 0.48
CA ILE A 24 -8.00 11.45 1.39
C ILE A 24 -7.37 10.53 2.43
N SER A 25 -6.42 9.67 2.04
CA SER A 25 -5.70 8.80 2.95
C SER A 25 -4.86 9.58 3.96
N LEU A 26 -4.21 10.67 3.53
CA LEU A 26 -3.43 11.55 4.41
C LEU A 26 -4.33 12.26 5.42
N LEU A 27 -5.45 12.85 4.96
CA LEU A 27 -6.44 13.45 5.84
C LEU A 27 -7.02 12.43 6.82
N TRP A 28 -7.19 11.18 6.38
CA TRP A 28 -7.66 10.10 7.24
C TRP A 28 -6.61 9.67 8.29
N VAL A 29 -5.32 9.69 7.97
CA VAL A 29 -4.24 9.51 8.97
C VAL A 29 -4.32 10.62 10.03
N ILE A 30 -4.45 11.87 9.60
CA ILE A 30 -4.54 13.03 10.51
C ILE A 30 -5.80 12.95 11.37
N ASP A 31 -6.96 12.65 10.77
CA ASP A 31 -8.23 12.43 11.45
C ASP A 31 -8.10 11.36 12.54
N GLN A 32 -7.46 10.22 12.23
CA GLN A 32 -7.24 9.17 13.23
C GLN A 32 -6.31 9.61 14.37
N GLY A 33 -5.29 10.44 14.09
CA GLY A 33 -4.45 11.04 15.14
C GLY A 33 -5.24 11.95 16.08
N ILE A 34 -6.09 12.82 15.53
CA ILE A 34 -6.97 13.70 16.29
C ILE A 34 -8.01 12.88 17.07
N ALA A 35 -8.66 11.93 16.42
CA ALA A 35 -9.66 11.06 17.03
C ALA A 35 -9.06 10.25 18.17
N ALA A 36 -7.84 9.72 18.01
CA ALA A 36 -7.10 9.05 19.08
C ALA A 36 -6.86 10.00 20.25
N ALA A 37 -6.29 11.19 20.01
CA ALA A 37 -6.02 12.19 21.04
C ALA A 37 -7.29 12.61 21.82
N LEU A 38 -8.42 12.80 21.12
CA LEU A 38 -9.72 13.12 21.74
C LEU A 38 -10.34 11.90 22.45
N SER A 39 -9.98 10.68 22.03
CA SER A 39 -10.53 9.44 22.57
C SER A 39 -9.79 8.92 23.79
N PHE A 40 -8.58 9.41 24.10
CA PHE A 40 -7.90 9.06 25.34
C PHE A 40 -8.28 10.04 26.46
N PRO A 41 -8.90 9.58 27.56
CA PRO A 41 -9.02 10.42 28.76
C PRO A 41 -7.62 10.66 29.36
N LYS A 42 -7.44 11.76 30.11
CA LYS A 42 -6.21 11.99 30.88
C LYS A 42 -5.97 10.79 31.82
N GLY A 43 -4.83 10.08 31.71
CA GLY A 43 -4.36 9.03 32.64
C GLY A 43 -4.50 7.57 32.15
N MET A 44 -4.13 6.62 33.04
CA MET A 44 -3.94 5.19 32.78
C MET A 44 -5.24 4.36 32.55
N HIS A 45 -6.31 5.00 32.09
CA HIS A 45 -7.63 4.38 31.87
C HIS A 45 -7.77 3.63 30.54
N TRP A 46 -6.68 3.45 29.77
CA TRP A 46 -6.64 2.77 28.47
C TRP A 46 -7.19 1.33 28.50
N LEU A 47 -7.12 0.66 29.66
CA LEU A 47 -7.66 -0.69 29.88
C LEU A 47 -9.18 -0.74 30.11
N ARG A 48 -9.82 0.40 30.37
CA ARG A 48 -11.29 0.45 30.40
C ARG A 48 -11.77 0.53 28.97
N ALA A 49 -12.01 -0.65 28.39
CA ALA A 49 -12.68 -0.82 27.11
C ALA A 49 -13.75 0.28 26.92
N PRO A 50 -13.74 1.04 25.83
CA PRO A 50 -14.78 2.04 25.58
C PRO A 50 -16.13 1.32 25.49
N ARG A 51 -16.86 1.33 26.61
CA ARG A 51 -18.15 0.64 26.75
C ARG A 51 -19.24 1.55 26.23
N ALA A 52 -20.11 0.99 25.39
CA ALA A 52 -21.36 1.61 25.03
C ALA A 52 -22.28 1.69 26.26
N ARG A 53 -22.39 2.87 26.88
CA ARG A 53 -23.17 3.08 28.12
C ARG A 53 -24.54 3.69 27.86
N GLY A 54 -24.79 4.22 26.66
CA GLY A 54 -26.11 4.76 26.30
C GLY A 54 -27.20 3.69 26.21
N ARG A 55 -28.46 4.10 26.36
CA ARG A 55 -29.62 3.24 26.10
C ARG A 55 -29.62 2.76 24.63
N PRO A 56 -30.14 1.56 24.32
CA PRO A 56 -30.39 1.14 22.94
C PRO A 56 -31.06 2.26 22.12
N GLY A 57 -30.59 2.51 20.90
CA GLY A 57 -31.13 3.55 20.01
C GLY A 57 -30.75 5.00 20.33
N SER A 58 -30.14 5.29 21.48
CA SER A 58 -29.77 6.68 21.84
C SER A 58 -28.58 7.21 21.04
N LEU A 59 -28.55 8.53 20.80
CA LEU A 59 -27.38 9.21 20.21
C LEU A 59 -26.11 9.02 21.04
N LYS A 60 -26.25 8.97 22.36
CA LYS A 60 -25.13 8.64 23.25
C LYS A 60 -24.55 7.26 22.96
N ARG A 61 -25.40 6.23 22.78
CA ARG A 61 -24.91 4.88 22.46
C ARG A 61 -24.21 4.86 21.11
N LEU A 62 -24.76 5.54 20.11
CA LEU A 62 -24.13 5.68 18.79
C LEU A 62 -22.73 6.29 18.92
N PHE A 63 -22.61 7.42 19.63
CA PHE A 63 -21.33 8.08 19.90
C PHE A 63 -20.35 7.17 20.66
N ASP A 64 -20.79 6.53 21.74
CA ASP A 64 -19.95 5.63 22.52
C ASP A 64 -19.45 4.47 21.65
N THR A 65 -20.32 3.87 20.83
CA THR A 65 -19.91 2.81 19.89
C THR A 65 -18.97 3.34 18.80
N HIS A 66 -19.16 4.59 18.35
CA HIS A 66 -18.36 5.20 17.28
C HIS A 66 -16.93 5.30 17.72
N ARG A 67 -16.74 5.96 18.86
CA ARG A 67 -15.47 6.06 19.55
C ARG A 67 -14.87 4.68 19.87
N ALA A 68 -15.68 3.75 20.36
CA ALA A 68 -15.18 2.43 20.73
C ALA A 68 -14.59 1.67 19.55
N ARG A 69 -15.35 1.49 18.47
CA ARG A 69 -14.89 0.73 17.30
C ARG A 69 -13.73 1.41 16.61
N GLY A 70 -13.74 2.75 16.52
CA GLY A 70 -12.60 3.51 16.02
C GLY A 70 -11.33 3.23 16.80
N LEU A 71 -11.40 3.21 18.14
CA LEU A 71 -10.22 2.95 18.97
C LEU A 71 -9.75 1.49 18.91
N TRP A 72 -10.67 0.52 18.90
CA TRP A 72 -10.33 -0.91 18.81
C TRP A 72 -9.69 -1.29 17.48
N PHE A 73 -10.15 -0.69 16.38
CA PHE A 73 -9.63 -0.96 15.04
C PHE A 73 -8.51 0.01 14.62
N LEU A 74 -8.20 1.03 15.44
CA LEU A 74 -7.18 2.03 15.16
C LEU A 74 -5.86 1.43 14.64
N PRO A 75 -5.29 0.35 15.20
CA PRO A 75 -4.04 -0.21 14.66
C PRO A 75 -4.19 -0.69 13.21
N VAL A 76 -5.32 -1.30 12.87
CA VAL A 76 -5.58 -1.84 11.53
C VAL A 76 -5.90 -0.71 10.56
N THR A 77 -6.82 0.19 10.92
CA THR A 77 -7.23 1.30 10.05
C THR A 77 -6.14 2.32 9.86
N LEU A 78 -5.25 2.52 10.84
CA LEU A 78 -4.07 3.38 10.70
C LEU A 78 -3.07 2.76 9.71
N VAL A 79 -2.78 1.46 9.81
CA VAL A 79 -1.91 0.78 8.83
C VAL A 79 -2.49 0.89 7.42
N VAL A 80 -3.79 0.64 7.25
CA VAL A 80 -4.45 0.77 5.94
C VAL A 80 -4.40 2.21 5.41
N ALA A 81 -4.62 3.21 6.27
CA ALA A 81 -4.57 4.62 5.88
C ALA A 81 -3.14 5.07 5.49
N VAL A 82 -2.13 4.73 6.30
CA VAL A 82 -0.72 5.05 6.01
C VAL A 82 -0.27 4.38 4.72
N THR A 83 -0.54 3.07 4.58
CA THR A 83 -0.21 2.35 3.34
C THR A 83 -0.96 2.92 2.14
N GLY A 84 -2.22 3.38 2.31
CA GLY A 84 -2.98 4.10 1.29
C GLY A 84 -2.28 5.36 0.78
N VAL A 85 -1.71 6.17 1.68
CA VAL A 85 -0.87 7.32 1.29
C VAL A 85 0.31 6.86 0.45
N THR A 86 1.05 5.85 0.91
CA THR A 86 2.28 5.39 0.24
C THR A 86 2.02 4.75 -1.12
N LEU A 87 0.87 4.09 -1.30
CA LEU A 87 0.53 3.44 -2.55
C LEU A 87 -0.08 4.41 -3.56
N ALA A 88 -0.77 5.46 -3.09
CA ALA A 88 -1.31 6.51 -3.93
C ALA A 88 -0.24 7.52 -4.40
N TRP A 89 0.74 7.82 -3.53
CA TRP A 89 1.86 8.72 -3.80
C TRP A 89 3.20 8.02 -3.62
N PRO A 90 3.55 7.05 -4.48
CA PRO A 90 4.74 6.22 -4.30
C PRO A 90 6.04 7.01 -4.31
N ASP A 91 6.20 7.97 -5.22
CA ASP A 91 7.46 8.71 -5.37
C ASP A 91 7.67 9.69 -4.22
N GLY A 92 6.67 10.54 -3.92
CA GLY A 92 6.73 11.45 -2.76
C GLY A 92 6.89 10.72 -1.43
N SER A 93 6.30 9.52 -1.28
CA SER A 93 6.50 8.71 -0.08
C SER A 93 7.92 8.14 0.01
N ARG A 94 8.51 7.74 -1.12
CA ARG A 94 9.92 7.29 -1.16
C ARG A 94 10.88 8.42 -0.85
N GLU A 95 10.63 9.63 -1.34
CA GLU A 95 11.44 10.81 -1.02
C GLU A 95 11.43 11.10 0.48
N VAL A 96 10.24 11.16 1.09
CA VAL A 96 10.11 11.41 2.54
C VAL A 96 10.78 10.33 3.37
N VAL A 97 10.59 9.05 3.04
CA VAL A 97 11.25 7.94 3.73
C VAL A 97 12.77 7.99 3.53
N GLY A 98 13.22 8.40 2.35
CA GLY A 98 14.63 8.62 2.00
C GLY A 98 15.35 9.63 2.88
N LEU A 99 14.62 10.58 3.50
CA LEU A 99 15.17 11.52 4.47
C LEU A 99 15.61 10.85 5.78
N ILE A 100 15.04 9.68 6.10
CA ILE A 100 15.29 8.95 7.36
C ILE A 100 16.17 7.72 7.12
N SER A 101 15.90 6.97 6.05
CA SER A 101 16.65 5.77 5.70
C SER A 101 16.83 5.69 4.19
N PRO A 102 18.05 5.41 3.68
CA PRO A 102 18.28 5.27 2.25
C PRO A 102 17.35 4.25 1.63
N ILE A 103 16.86 4.52 0.42
CA ILE A 103 16.08 3.57 -0.37
C ILE A 103 16.92 3.22 -1.59
N THR A 104 17.14 1.92 -1.81
CA THR A 104 17.86 1.45 -2.98
C THR A 104 17.04 1.81 -4.22
N GLY A 105 17.63 2.62 -5.11
CA GLY A 105 17.03 3.05 -6.38
C GLY A 105 16.76 1.87 -7.33
N ARG A 106 15.97 2.08 -8.38
CA ARG A 106 15.78 1.04 -9.40
C ARG A 106 17.05 0.99 -10.26
N LEU A 107 17.54 -0.21 -10.59
CA LEU A 107 18.85 -0.32 -11.27
C LEU A 107 18.90 0.43 -12.60
N HIS A 108 17.81 0.42 -13.39
CA HIS A 108 17.74 1.16 -14.66
C HIS A 108 17.89 2.67 -14.51
N GLU A 109 17.47 3.27 -13.39
CA GLU A 109 17.59 4.72 -13.14
C GLU A 109 19.06 5.17 -13.03
N SER A 110 19.99 4.22 -12.85
CA SER A 110 21.45 4.46 -12.82
C SER A 110 22.19 3.99 -14.08
N MET A 111 21.47 3.40 -15.04
CA MET A 111 22.05 2.93 -16.30
C MET A 111 22.15 4.09 -17.29
N ALA A 112 23.18 4.06 -18.15
CA ALA A 112 23.30 5.02 -19.23
C ALA A 112 22.25 4.76 -20.32
N ASP A 113 21.82 5.82 -20.99
CA ASP A 113 20.96 5.71 -22.16
C ASP A 113 21.72 5.08 -23.34
N VAL A 114 20.99 4.34 -24.17
CA VAL A 114 21.49 3.63 -25.34
C VAL A 114 20.81 4.18 -26.59
N ALA A 115 21.55 4.30 -27.68
CA ALA A 115 21.00 4.81 -28.94
C ALA A 115 19.88 3.90 -29.47
N GLU A 116 18.74 4.50 -29.81
CA GLU A 116 17.62 3.76 -30.42
C GLU A 116 18.02 3.19 -31.80
N GLY A 117 17.72 1.91 -32.03
CA GLY A 117 17.71 1.31 -33.37
C GLY A 117 19.02 0.70 -33.90
N GLY A 118 20.01 0.39 -33.05
CA GLY A 118 21.34 -0.04 -33.53
C GLY A 118 21.64 -1.55 -33.58
N ALA A 119 21.11 -2.36 -32.67
CA ALA A 119 21.51 -3.77 -32.51
C ALA A 119 20.32 -4.74 -32.59
N PRO A 120 20.51 -5.98 -33.08
CA PRO A 120 19.50 -7.01 -32.97
C PRO A 120 19.17 -7.25 -31.50
N GLU A 121 17.91 -7.06 -31.11
CA GLU A 121 17.46 -7.37 -29.77
C GLU A 121 17.09 -8.86 -29.67
N ILE A 122 17.51 -9.51 -28.59
CA ILE A 122 16.97 -10.82 -28.22
C ILE A 122 15.47 -10.69 -27.93
N GLY A 123 14.69 -11.76 -28.17
CA GLY A 123 13.28 -11.77 -27.80
C GLY A 123 13.07 -11.74 -26.27
N ILE A 124 11.93 -11.23 -25.82
CA ILE A 124 11.51 -11.25 -24.40
C ILE A 124 11.51 -12.68 -23.86
N ASP A 125 11.08 -13.66 -24.66
CA ASP A 125 11.09 -15.07 -24.28
C ASP A 125 12.51 -15.60 -24.04
N ALA A 126 13.48 -15.16 -24.85
CA ALA A 126 14.88 -15.49 -24.64
C ALA A 126 15.40 -14.85 -23.34
N ALA A 127 15.03 -13.61 -23.05
CA ALA A 127 15.40 -12.94 -21.80
C ALA A 127 14.78 -13.61 -20.57
N ILE A 128 13.53 -14.04 -20.66
CA ILE A 128 12.88 -14.87 -19.62
C ILE A 128 13.65 -16.17 -19.44
N ALA A 129 13.96 -16.88 -20.54
CA ALA A 129 14.70 -18.14 -20.51
C ALA A 129 16.11 -18.00 -19.91
N ARG A 130 16.76 -16.82 -20.03
CA ARG A 130 18.03 -16.53 -19.32
C ARG A 130 17.90 -16.51 -17.81
N ILE A 131 16.73 -16.14 -17.28
CA ILE A 131 16.48 -16.05 -15.83
C ILE A 131 15.97 -17.37 -15.27
N ILE A 132 14.93 -17.94 -15.88
CA ILE A 132 14.30 -19.14 -15.34
C ILE A 132 14.94 -20.42 -15.86
N GLY A 133 15.58 -20.42 -17.03
CA GLY A 133 16.08 -21.65 -17.65
C GLY A 133 15.00 -22.74 -17.67
N ASN A 134 15.34 -23.91 -17.11
CA ASN A 134 14.40 -25.02 -16.90
C ASN A 134 13.86 -25.09 -15.45
N THR A 135 14.11 -24.07 -14.62
CA THR A 135 13.66 -24.08 -13.22
C THR A 135 12.16 -23.78 -13.12
N PRO A 136 11.48 -24.30 -12.08
CA PRO A 136 10.07 -23.99 -11.83
C PRO A 136 9.84 -22.57 -11.29
N GLN A 137 10.84 -21.67 -11.37
CA GLN A 137 10.69 -20.31 -10.88
C GLN A 137 9.69 -19.55 -11.75
N ARG A 138 8.67 -18.99 -11.10
CA ARG A 138 7.61 -18.27 -11.80
C ARG A 138 8.07 -16.85 -12.14
N VAL A 139 7.73 -16.39 -13.35
CA VAL A 139 7.84 -14.98 -13.72
C VAL A 139 6.53 -14.29 -13.33
N HIS A 140 6.63 -13.14 -12.65
CA HIS A 140 5.48 -12.29 -12.35
C HIS A 140 5.17 -11.34 -13.51
N SER A 141 6.19 -10.63 -14.00
CA SER A 141 6.04 -9.63 -15.05
C SER A 141 7.40 -9.30 -15.68
N VAL A 142 7.38 -8.78 -16.90
CA VAL A 142 8.56 -8.20 -17.55
C VAL A 142 8.30 -6.72 -17.81
N ARG A 143 9.29 -5.86 -17.54
CA ARG A 143 9.30 -4.46 -17.98
C ARG A 143 10.37 -4.26 -19.04
N ILE A 144 10.06 -3.40 -20.01
CA ILE A 144 10.93 -3.11 -21.14
C ILE A 144 11.51 -1.72 -20.95
N PHE A 145 12.83 -1.61 -20.95
CA PHE A 145 13.58 -0.35 -20.88
C PHE A 145 14.57 -0.31 -22.04
N ARG A 146 14.05 -0.07 -23.27
CA ARG A 146 14.87 -0.05 -24.50
C ARG A 146 15.86 1.11 -24.50
N ASP A 147 15.43 2.24 -23.94
CA ASP A 147 16.24 3.43 -23.64
C ASP A 147 17.47 3.11 -22.80
N HIS A 148 17.38 2.12 -21.90
CA HIS A 148 18.51 1.63 -21.10
C HIS A 148 19.09 0.30 -21.59
N GLY A 149 18.66 -0.19 -22.76
CA GLY A 149 19.15 -1.44 -23.36
C GLY A 149 18.90 -2.69 -22.53
N VAL A 150 17.84 -2.72 -21.70
CA VAL A 150 17.55 -3.85 -20.80
C VAL A 150 16.09 -4.26 -20.76
N TYR A 151 15.86 -5.57 -20.59
CA TYR A 151 14.61 -6.12 -20.09
C TYR A 151 14.73 -6.41 -18.59
N ALA A 152 13.76 -5.95 -17.80
CA ALA A 152 13.68 -6.21 -16.37
C ALA A 152 12.65 -7.31 -16.09
N VAL A 153 13.13 -8.51 -15.80
CA VAL A 153 12.32 -9.69 -15.48
C VAL A 153 12.08 -9.74 -13.97
N ARG A 154 10.81 -9.72 -13.56
CA ARG A 154 10.38 -9.78 -12.16
C ARG A 154 10.00 -11.21 -11.78
N THR A 155 10.64 -11.74 -10.76
CA THR A 155 10.47 -13.09 -10.21
C THR A 155 10.19 -13.05 -8.70
N PHE A 156 10.05 -14.23 -8.11
CA PHE A 156 9.79 -14.43 -6.68
C PHE A 156 11.05 -14.84 -5.92
N ASP A 157 11.08 -14.47 -4.64
CA ASP A 157 12.16 -14.76 -3.68
C ASP A 157 11.55 -15.09 -2.31
N ALA A 158 12.26 -15.83 -1.45
CA ALA A 158 11.79 -16.18 -0.11
C ALA A 158 11.52 -14.95 0.79
N ARG A 159 12.06 -13.78 0.42
CA ARG A 159 11.80 -12.50 1.10
C ARG A 159 10.46 -11.87 0.76
N ASP A 160 9.73 -12.39 -0.24
CA ASP A 160 8.41 -11.89 -0.61
C ASP A 160 7.36 -12.19 0.46
N ARG A 161 6.49 -11.20 0.72
CA ARG A 161 5.39 -11.29 1.71
C ARG A 161 4.02 -11.37 1.06
N ASP A 162 3.99 -11.48 -0.26
CA ASP A 162 2.79 -11.60 -1.07
C ASP A 162 3.15 -12.24 -2.43
N ASP A 163 2.20 -12.22 -3.35
CA ASP A 163 2.26 -12.79 -4.68
C ASP A 163 2.68 -11.79 -5.77
N GLN A 164 3.26 -10.64 -5.42
CA GLN A 164 3.66 -9.61 -6.40
C GLN A 164 5.05 -9.85 -6.99
N GLY A 165 5.87 -10.70 -6.36
CA GLY A 165 7.30 -10.85 -6.66
C GLY A 165 8.08 -9.56 -6.40
N ARG A 166 9.30 -9.58 -5.90
CA ARG A 166 10.09 -8.33 -5.73
C ARG A 166 11.51 -8.44 -6.22
N LEU A 167 11.82 -9.56 -6.86
CA LEU A 167 13.14 -9.82 -7.37
C LEU A 167 13.22 -9.45 -8.84
N TRP A 168 14.01 -8.41 -9.12
CA TRP A 168 14.24 -7.91 -10.46
C TRP A 168 15.57 -8.40 -10.98
N HIS A 169 15.55 -8.97 -12.18
CA HIS A 169 16.72 -9.34 -12.96
C HIS A 169 16.76 -8.47 -14.22
N TYR A 170 17.87 -7.82 -14.46
CA TYR A 170 18.06 -6.96 -15.64
C TYR A 170 18.89 -7.73 -16.65
N VAL A 171 18.35 -7.90 -17.85
CA VAL A 171 18.93 -8.65 -18.95
C VAL A 171 19.19 -7.69 -20.10
N ALA A 172 20.43 -7.62 -20.59
CA ALA A 172 20.76 -6.79 -21.72
C ALA A 172 20.04 -7.27 -22.98
N VAL A 173 19.53 -6.33 -23.78
CA VAL A 173 18.73 -6.67 -24.97
C VAL A 173 19.59 -7.18 -26.13
N ASP A 174 20.88 -6.86 -26.17
CA ASP A 174 21.80 -7.18 -27.27
C ASP A 174 22.33 -8.63 -27.22
N ASP A 175 22.77 -9.10 -26.06
CA ASP A 175 23.43 -10.42 -25.89
C ASP A 175 22.71 -11.35 -24.91
N GLY A 176 21.72 -10.84 -24.18
CA GLY A 176 20.99 -11.59 -23.15
C GLY A 176 21.76 -11.82 -21.86
N ARG A 177 22.85 -11.08 -21.61
CA ARG A 177 23.61 -11.16 -20.36
C ARG A 177 22.82 -10.54 -19.22
N ILE A 178 22.89 -11.16 -18.06
CA ILE A 178 22.32 -10.60 -16.83
C ILE A 178 23.26 -9.49 -16.34
N VAL A 179 22.82 -8.25 -16.43
CA VAL A 179 23.61 -7.06 -16.06
C VAL A 179 23.38 -6.61 -14.63
N GLY A 180 22.35 -7.14 -13.96
CA GLY A 180 22.10 -6.82 -12.57
C GLY A 180 20.93 -7.58 -11.97
N ARG A 181 20.91 -7.61 -10.64
CA ARG A 181 19.80 -8.16 -9.85
C ARG A 181 19.55 -7.25 -8.65
N ARG A 182 18.29 -6.98 -8.36
CA ARG A 182 17.87 -6.19 -7.20
C ARG A 182 16.59 -6.77 -6.61
N HIS A 183 16.50 -6.80 -5.29
CA HIS A 183 15.27 -7.13 -4.60
C HIS A 183 14.66 -5.84 -4.01
N ASP A 184 13.35 -5.60 -4.18
CA ASP A 184 12.72 -4.38 -3.63
C ASP A 184 12.72 -4.38 -2.09
N ASN A 185 12.60 -5.56 -1.47
CA ASN A 185 12.90 -5.76 -0.05
C ASN A 185 14.41 -5.91 0.15
N GLY A 186 15.13 -4.80 0.05
CA GLY A 186 16.57 -4.68 0.20
C GLY A 186 17.06 -4.76 1.66
N THR A 187 18.22 -4.18 1.94
CA THR A 187 18.87 -4.26 3.26
C THR A 187 18.54 -3.08 4.17
N THR A 188 18.16 -1.93 3.60
CA THR A 188 17.87 -0.72 4.39
C THR A 188 16.48 -0.76 5.01
N ALA A 189 16.27 0.04 6.06
CA ALA A 189 14.93 0.18 6.65
C ALA A 189 13.95 0.84 5.68
N GLY A 190 14.40 1.76 4.82
CA GLY A 190 13.59 2.39 3.79
C GLY A 190 13.11 1.42 2.70
N ASP A 191 13.98 0.48 2.29
CA ASP A 191 13.62 -0.60 1.36
C ASP A 191 12.58 -1.53 1.99
N GLN A 192 12.82 -1.97 3.23
CA GLN A 192 11.88 -2.81 3.96
C GLN A 192 10.54 -2.11 4.11
N PHE A 193 10.52 -0.88 4.62
CA PHE A 193 9.30 -0.07 4.73
C PHE A 193 8.53 -0.06 3.40
N SER A 194 9.19 0.32 2.30
CA SER A 194 8.57 0.37 0.97
C SER A 194 7.99 -0.99 0.53
N ALA A 195 8.74 -2.07 0.76
CA ALA A 195 8.34 -3.42 0.36
C ALA A 195 7.12 -3.94 1.13
N TRP A 196 6.93 -3.51 2.37
CA TRP A 196 5.83 -3.92 3.26
C TRP A 196 4.50 -3.22 2.98
N GLN A 197 4.48 -2.08 2.27
CA GLN A 197 3.27 -1.27 2.13
C GLN A 197 2.10 -2.03 1.49
N TYR A 198 2.32 -2.64 0.31
CA TYR A 198 1.26 -3.44 -0.35
C TYR A 198 0.88 -4.72 0.42
N PRO A 199 1.81 -5.54 0.95
CA PRO A 199 1.47 -6.71 1.76
C PRO A 199 0.59 -6.37 2.96
N LEU A 200 0.85 -5.24 3.62
CA LEU A 200 0.05 -4.76 4.75
C LEU A 200 -1.31 -4.23 4.30
N HIS A 201 -1.35 -3.40 3.26
CA HIS A 201 -2.59 -2.82 2.73
C HIS A 201 -3.57 -3.89 2.25
N SER A 202 -3.06 -4.91 1.55
CA SER A 202 -3.85 -6.02 1.03
C SER A 202 -4.13 -7.12 2.07
N GLY A 203 -3.47 -7.07 3.23
CA GLY A 203 -3.51 -8.11 4.25
C GLY A 203 -2.76 -9.39 3.88
N LYS A 204 -2.13 -9.46 2.70
CA LYS A 204 -1.42 -10.67 2.22
C LYS A 204 -0.20 -11.03 3.08
N ALA A 205 0.40 -10.04 3.76
CA ALA A 205 1.52 -10.26 4.68
C ALA A 205 1.25 -11.36 5.72
N PHE A 206 -0.02 -11.52 6.15
CA PHE A 206 -0.45 -12.50 7.15
C PHE A 206 -1.45 -13.50 6.58
N GLY A 207 -1.43 -13.73 5.26
CA GLY A 207 -2.32 -14.65 4.57
C GLY A 207 -3.80 -14.35 4.81
N LEU A 208 -4.60 -15.39 5.10
CA LEU A 208 -6.04 -15.25 5.28
C LEU A 208 -6.41 -14.38 6.48
N ILE A 209 -5.66 -14.47 7.58
CA ILE A 209 -5.93 -13.71 8.81
C ILE A 209 -5.77 -12.21 8.56
N GLY A 210 -4.68 -11.80 7.90
CA GLY A 210 -4.48 -10.39 7.54
C GLY A 210 -5.57 -9.84 6.63
N ARG A 211 -6.03 -10.65 5.66
CA ARG A 211 -7.12 -10.28 4.76
C ARG A 211 -8.45 -10.10 5.50
N TRP A 212 -8.73 -10.91 6.52
CA TRP A 212 -9.88 -10.69 7.40
C TRP A 212 -9.76 -9.38 8.19
N PHE A 213 -8.59 -9.04 8.72
CA PHE A 213 -8.40 -7.75 9.39
C PHE A 213 -8.63 -6.57 8.46
N VAL A 214 -8.11 -6.60 7.23
CA VAL A 214 -8.36 -5.53 6.24
C VAL A 214 -9.83 -5.43 5.89
N LEU A 215 -10.51 -6.56 5.67
CA LEU A 215 -11.96 -6.58 5.39
C LEU A 215 -12.78 -5.99 6.55
N LEU A 216 -12.50 -6.43 7.78
CA LEU A 216 -13.17 -5.92 8.98
C LEU A 216 -12.84 -4.43 9.19
N GLY A 217 -11.61 -4.03 8.93
CA GLY A 217 -11.18 -2.63 8.93
C GLY A 217 -12.03 -1.79 7.98
N GLY A 218 -12.20 -2.23 6.73
CA GLY A 218 -13.08 -1.56 5.75
C GLY A 218 -14.53 -1.48 6.20
N ALA A 219 -15.09 -2.56 6.76
CA ALA A 219 -16.45 -2.57 7.30
C ALA A 219 -16.62 -1.61 8.49
N VAL A 220 -15.61 -1.53 9.37
CA VAL A 220 -15.58 -0.58 10.49
C VAL A 220 -15.48 0.84 9.98
N THR A 221 -14.60 1.13 9.00
CA THR A 221 -14.48 2.45 8.38
C THR A 221 -15.81 2.91 7.78
N LEU A 222 -16.48 2.07 6.98
CA LEU A 222 -17.81 2.38 6.44
C LEU A 222 -18.80 2.73 7.55
N TRP A 223 -18.82 1.92 8.61
CA TRP A 223 -19.70 2.18 9.74
C TRP A 223 -19.33 3.49 10.48
N LEU A 224 -18.04 3.81 10.62
CA LEU A 224 -17.57 5.08 11.20
C LEU A 224 -18.02 6.27 10.36
N CYS A 225 -17.90 6.21 9.03
CA CYS A 225 -18.41 7.25 8.14
C CYS A 225 -19.92 7.47 8.32
N LEU A 226 -20.72 6.40 8.28
CA LEU A 226 -22.18 6.47 8.44
C LEU A 226 -22.60 6.98 9.81
N SER A 227 -21.96 6.48 10.88
CA SER A 227 -22.27 6.90 12.25
C SER A 227 -21.80 8.33 12.54
N GLY A 228 -20.65 8.75 12.04
CA GLY A 228 -20.15 10.13 12.13
C GLY A 228 -21.08 11.12 11.44
N MET A 229 -21.52 10.81 10.21
CA MET A 229 -22.48 11.63 9.47
C MET A 229 -23.81 11.78 10.21
N LYS A 230 -24.35 10.68 10.76
CA LYS A 230 -25.57 10.71 11.57
C LYS A 230 -25.41 11.55 12.84
N LEU A 231 -24.30 11.40 13.56
CA LEU A 231 -24.02 12.19 14.77
C LEU A 231 -23.92 13.68 14.46
N TRP A 232 -23.23 14.03 13.38
CA TRP A 232 -23.10 15.42 12.93
C TRP A 232 -24.45 16.04 12.55
N TRP A 233 -25.26 15.31 11.78
CA TRP A 233 -26.59 15.78 11.36
C TRP A 233 -27.53 15.99 12.54
N CYS A 234 -27.58 15.02 13.47
CA CYS A 234 -28.41 15.13 14.67
C CYS A 234 -27.97 16.27 15.58
N ARG A 235 -26.66 16.52 15.70
CA ARG A 235 -26.13 17.65 16.49
C ARG A 235 -26.51 18.99 15.86
N ARG A 236 -26.43 19.13 14.52
CA ARG A 236 -26.84 20.36 13.81
C ARG A 236 -28.29 20.74 14.10
N ARG A 237 -29.21 19.77 14.11
CA ARG A 237 -30.63 20.00 14.43
C ARG A 237 -30.92 20.41 15.88
N GLN A 238 -29.95 20.38 16.77
CA GLN A 238 -30.11 20.88 18.14
C GLN A 238 -29.65 22.34 18.29
N PHE A 239 -28.97 22.89 17.28
CA PHE A 239 -28.51 24.29 17.25
C PHE A 239 -29.37 25.19 16.34
N PHE A 240 -30.40 24.64 15.70
CA PHE A 240 -31.46 25.33 14.97
C PHE A 240 -32.81 24.95 15.58
#